data_AF-A0A442SK45-F1
#
_entry.id   AF-A0A442SK45-F1
#
_cell.length_a   1.000
_cell.length_b   1.000
_cell.length_c   1.000
_cell.angle_alpha   90.00
_cell.angle_beta   90.00
_cell.angle_gamma   90.00
#
_symmetry.space_group_name_H-M   'P 1'
#
loop_
_entity.id
_entity.type
_entity.pdbx_description
1 polymer ?
#
loop_
_entity_poly.entity_id
_entity_poly.type
_entity_poly.pdbx_seq_one_letter_code
_entity_poly.pdbx_strand_id
1 'polypeptide(L)'
;MTRSTFADELQQASECIADVSRADLQILLRRAALMLRNVAGFPLEPATEDALNSIAAEMNIARSELIQIVLREWLGTNAYLPVRVIDEESETDGSA
;
A
#
# COMPACT_ATOMS: atom_id res chain seq x y z
N MET A 1 16.92 -5.87 -4.94
CA MET A 1 16.78 -5.59 -3.51
C MET A 1 15.30 -5.34 -3.22
N THR A 2 14.68 -6.15 -2.36
CA THR A 2 13.25 -6.02 -2.01
C THR A 2 13.09 -5.13 -0.78
N ARG A 3 11.87 -4.63 -0.53
CA ARG A 3 11.56 -3.85 0.69
C ARG A 3 11.90 -4.62 1.97
N SER A 4 11.62 -5.92 2.00
CA SER A 4 11.96 -6.80 3.12
C SER A 4 13.46 -6.82 3.37
N THR A 5 14.27 -7.12 2.33
CA THR A 5 15.73 -7.20 2.49
C THR A 5 16.35 -5.88 2.96
N PHE A 6 15.75 -4.75 2.60
CA PHE A 6 16.23 -3.43 3.04
C PHE A 6 15.79 -3.10 4.48
N ALA A 7 14.61 -3.56 4.90
CA ALA A 7 14.16 -3.44 6.28
C ALA A 7 15.03 -4.27 7.23
N ASP A 8 15.43 -5.47 6.81
CA ASP A 8 16.35 -6.33 7.56
C ASP A 8 17.73 -5.66 7.75
N GLU A 9 18.26 -5.02 6.71
CA GLU A 9 19.51 -4.24 6.80
C GLU A 9 19.40 -3.04 7.75
N LEU A 10 18.27 -2.34 7.77
CA LEU A 10 17.99 -1.26 8.71
C LEU A 10 17.95 -1.75 10.16
N GLN A 11 17.28 -2.89 10.40
CA GLN A 11 17.16 -3.51 11.70
C GLN A 11 18.53 -3.93 12.23
N GLN A 12 19.32 -4.62 11.41
CA GLN A 12 20.67 -5.04 11.77
C GLN A 12 21.60 -3.83 12.04
N ALA A 13 21.51 -2.78 11.23
CA ALA A 13 22.27 -1.55 11.45
C ALA A 13 21.86 -0.82 12.75
N SER A 14 20.59 -0.93 13.17
CA SER A 14 20.12 -0.41 14.45
C SER A 14 20.67 -1.22 15.62
N GLU A 15 20.72 -2.54 15.50
CA GLU A 15 21.25 -3.44 16.55
C GLU A 15 22.76 -3.26 16.76
N CYS A 16 23.50 -2.91 15.70
CA CYS A 16 24.95 -2.71 15.75
C CYS A 16 25.36 -1.22 15.56
N ILE A 17 24.50 -0.27 15.93
CA ILE A 17 24.71 1.15 15.57
C ILE A 17 25.99 1.78 16.13
N ALA A 18 26.52 1.22 17.22
CA ALA A 18 27.80 1.63 17.81
C ALA A 18 29.02 1.19 16.98
N ASP A 19 28.88 0.13 16.20
CA ASP A 19 29.95 -0.46 15.37
C ASP A 19 29.90 0.02 13.91
N VAL A 20 28.82 0.70 13.51
CA VAL A 20 28.63 1.23 12.16
C VAL A 20 29.30 2.60 12.02
N SER A 21 30.05 2.80 10.93
CA SER A 21 30.66 4.10 10.66
C SER A 21 29.59 5.18 10.39
N ARG A 22 29.83 6.42 10.79
CA ARG A 22 28.92 7.55 10.52
C ARG A 22 28.63 7.70 9.02
N ALA A 23 29.60 7.42 8.16
CA ALA A 23 29.44 7.53 6.71
C ALA A 23 28.49 6.45 6.17
N ASP A 24 28.64 5.20 6.64
CA ASP A 24 27.78 4.09 6.23
C ASP A 24 26.34 4.31 6.72
N LEU A 25 26.17 4.77 7.96
CA LEU A 25 24.86 5.13 8.51
C LEU A 25 24.17 6.22 7.68
N GLN A 26 24.92 7.26 7.24
CA GLN A 26 24.36 8.30 6.37
C GLN A 26 23.91 7.77 5.02
N ILE A 27 24.66 6.85 4.41
CA ILE A 27 24.29 6.23 3.13
C ILE A 27 23.03 5.38 3.30
N LEU A 28 22.98 4.59 4.37
CA LEU A 28 21.85 3.71 4.69
C LEU A 28 20.57 4.51 4.93
N LEU A 29 20.63 5.57 5.75
CA LEU A 29 19.50 6.46 6.01
C LEU A 29 19.03 7.22 4.76
N ARG A 30 19.94 7.65 3.88
CA ARG A 30 19.56 8.27 2.58
C ARG A 30 18.82 7.29 1.68
N ARG A 31 19.27 6.03 1.61
CA ARG A 31 18.58 4.97 0.87
C ARG A 31 17.19 4.69 1.47
N ALA A 32 17.08 4.69 2.80
CA ALA A 32 15.81 4.51 3.49
C ALA A 32 14.81 5.63 3.17
N ALA A 33 15.25 6.89 3.28
CA ALA A 33 14.42 8.03 2.95
C ALA A 33 13.93 8.00 1.49
N LEU A 34 14.80 7.60 0.54
CA LEU A 34 14.41 7.45 -0.86
C LEU A 34 13.39 6.32 -1.06
N MET A 35 13.59 5.16 -0.41
CA MET A 35 12.66 4.05 -0.49
C MET A 35 11.30 4.40 0.11
N LEU A 36 11.28 5.06 1.29
CA LEU A 36 10.07 5.52 1.97
C LEU A 36 9.33 6.61 1.18
N ARG A 37 10.06 7.57 0.59
CA ARG A 37 9.46 8.58 -0.30
C ARG A 37 8.82 7.95 -1.55
N ASN A 38 9.36 6.81 -1.98
CA ASN A 38 8.82 6.02 -3.08
C ASN A 38 7.79 4.97 -2.61
N VAL A 39 7.42 4.94 -1.32
CA VAL A 39 6.20 4.27 -0.86
C VAL A 39 5.03 5.18 -1.22
N ALA A 40 4.74 5.28 -2.51
CA ALA A 40 3.45 5.73 -3.00
C ALA A 40 2.46 4.56 -2.83
N GLY A 41 2.16 4.23 -1.57
CA GLY A 41 1.11 3.28 -1.23
C GLY A 41 -0.13 4.05 -0.84
N PHE A 42 -1.25 3.80 -1.52
CA PHE A 42 -2.56 4.17 -1.01
C PHE A 42 -2.79 3.30 0.24
N PRO A 43 -2.90 3.87 1.45
CA PRO A 43 -3.14 3.08 2.65
C PRO A 43 -4.52 2.41 2.51
N LEU A 44 -4.54 1.09 2.61
CA LEU A 44 -5.77 0.30 2.58
C LEU A 44 -6.03 -0.22 4.00
N GLU A 45 -7.30 -0.44 4.32
CA GLU A 45 -7.63 -1.11 5.57
C GLU A 45 -7.01 -2.52 5.61
N PRO A 46 -6.53 -3.01 6.76
CA PRO A 46 -5.84 -4.29 6.87
C PRO A 46 -6.62 -5.46 6.25
N ALA A 47 -7.94 -5.52 6.49
CA ALA A 47 -8.79 -6.56 5.92
C ALA A 47 -8.84 -6.50 4.37
N THR A 48 -8.78 -5.29 3.81
CA THR A 48 -8.74 -5.09 2.34
C THR A 48 -7.38 -5.48 1.78
N GLU A 49 -6.29 -5.16 2.48
CA GLU A 49 -4.94 -5.60 2.09
C GLU A 49 -4.84 -7.13 2.07
N ASP A 50 -5.34 -7.81 3.10
CA ASP A 50 -5.30 -9.26 3.21
C ASP A 50 -6.12 -9.94 2.10
N ALA A 51 -7.32 -9.42 1.81
CA ALA A 51 -8.15 -9.91 0.71
C ALA A 51 -7.44 -9.76 -0.64
N LEU A 52 -6.84 -8.58 -0.91
CA LEU A 52 -6.09 -8.35 -2.15
C LEU A 52 -4.84 -9.22 -2.25
N ASN A 53 -4.14 -9.45 -1.14
CA ASN A 53 -2.98 -10.35 -1.10
C ASN A 53 -3.39 -11.79 -1.41
N SER A 54 -4.49 -12.28 -0.82
CA SER A 54 -5.01 -13.64 -1.05
C SER A 54 -5.40 -13.85 -2.52
N ILE A 55 -6.17 -12.92 -3.08
CA ILE A 55 -6.63 -13.02 -4.47
C ILE A 55 -5.44 -12.91 -5.44
N ALA A 56 -4.49 -12.01 -5.18
CA ALA A 56 -3.29 -11.88 -6.03
C ALA A 56 -2.46 -13.17 -6.02
N ALA A 57 -2.34 -13.83 -4.86
CA ALA A 57 -1.67 -15.12 -4.73
C ALA A 57 -2.41 -16.24 -5.49
N GLU A 58 -3.74 -16.31 -5.38
CA GLU A 58 -4.56 -17.28 -6.13
C GLU A 58 -4.44 -17.09 -7.65
N MET A 59 -4.40 -15.84 -8.10
CA MET A 59 -4.25 -15.49 -9.51
C MET A 59 -2.81 -15.57 -10.01
N ASN A 60 -1.83 -15.77 -9.13
CA ASN A 60 -0.39 -15.77 -9.42
C ASN A 60 0.08 -14.49 -10.14
N ILE A 61 -0.42 -13.33 -9.70
CA ILE A 61 -0.04 -12.00 -10.22
C ILE A 61 0.43 -11.08 -9.09
N ALA A 62 1.05 -9.95 -9.44
CA ALA A 62 1.43 -8.96 -8.43
C ALA A 62 0.19 -8.24 -7.88
N ARG A 63 0.16 -7.92 -6.57
CA ARG A 63 -0.92 -7.12 -5.96
C ARG A 63 -1.17 -5.80 -6.70
N SER A 64 -0.11 -5.13 -7.15
CA SER A 64 -0.23 -3.90 -7.94
C SER A 64 -0.93 -4.11 -9.28
N GLU A 65 -0.73 -5.27 -9.90
CA GLU A 65 -1.40 -5.65 -11.14
C GLU A 65 -2.89 -5.94 -10.89
N LEU A 66 -3.20 -6.69 -9.83
CA LEU A 66 -4.58 -6.91 -9.39
C LEU A 66 -5.33 -5.58 -9.15
N ILE A 67 -4.70 -4.64 -8.42
CA ILE A 67 -5.29 -3.32 -8.15
C ILE A 67 -5.58 -2.57 -9.46
N GLN A 68 -4.67 -2.63 -10.44
CA GLN A 68 -4.89 -1.98 -11.74
C GLN A 68 -6.04 -2.62 -12.53
N ILE A 69 -6.17 -3.94 -12.49
CA ILE A 69 -7.28 -4.67 -13.13
C ILE A 69 -8.60 -4.24 -12.49
N VAL A 70 -8.70 -4.33 -11.16
CA VAL A 70 -9.92 -3.99 -10.40
C VAL A 70 -10.33 -2.53 -10.66
N LEU A 71 -9.40 -1.59 -10.58
CA LEU A 71 -9.71 -0.17 -10.82
C LEU A 71 -10.15 0.10 -12.27
N ARG A 72 -9.52 -0.56 -13.25
CA ARG A 72 -9.88 -0.42 -14.66
C ARG A 72 -11.29 -0.94 -14.91
N GLU A 73 -11.60 -2.14 -14.42
CA GLU A 73 -12.93 -2.74 -14.57
C GLU A 73 -13.99 -1.92 -13.85
N TRP A 74 -13.72 -1.53 -12.60
CA TRP A 74 -14.64 -0.69 -11.83
C TRP A 74 -14.92 0.62 -12.55
N LEU A 75 -13.89 1.34 -13.03
CA LEU A 75 -14.08 2.58 -13.80
C LEU A 75 -14.82 2.32 -15.12
N GLY A 76 -14.49 1.26 -15.86
CA GLY A 76 -15.20 0.92 -17.10
C GLY A 76 -16.71 0.70 -16.88
N THR A 77 -17.06 0.07 -15.76
CA THR A 77 -18.46 -0.23 -15.41
C THR A 77 -19.16 0.90 -14.67
N ASN A 78 -18.45 1.80 -13.99
CA ASN A 78 -19.04 2.77 -13.05
C ASN A 78 -18.70 4.24 -13.33
N ALA A 79 -17.85 4.57 -14.32
CA ALA A 79 -17.42 5.94 -14.58
C ALA A 79 -18.56 6.92 -14.98
N TYR A 80 -19.74 6.40 -15.35
CA TYR A 80 -20.92 7.21 -15.64
C TYR A 80 -21.81 7.43 -14.42
N LEU A 81 -21.51 6.82 -13.27
CA LEU A 81 -22.26 7.10 -12.04
C LEU A 81 -21.91 8.52 -11.58
N PRO A 82 -22.89 9.42 -11.42
CA PRO A 82 -22.62 10.71 -10.80
C PRO A 82 -22.03 10.46 -9.42
N VAL A 83 -21.04 11.26 -9.02
CA VAL A 83 -20.47 11.21 -7.68
C VAL A 83 -21.61 11.44 -6.70
N ARG A 84 -22.11 10.36 -6.10
CA ARG A 84 -23.09 10.45 -5.04
C ARG A 84 -22.34 11.07 -3.87
N VAL A 85 -22.63 12.34 -3.59
CA VAL A 85 -22.40 12.88 -2.25
C VAL A 85 -23.27 12.03 -1.36
N ILE A 86 -22.65 11.06 -0.67
CA ILE A 86 -23.35 10.29 0.35
C ILE A 86 -23.58 11.29 1.46
N ASP A 87 -24.76 11.90 1.46
CA ASP A 87 -25.24 12.64 2.59
C ASP A 87 -25.62 11.59 3.64
N GLU A 88 -24.78 11.44 4.67
CA GLU A 88 -24.94 10.46 5.75
C GLU A 88 -26.23 10.70 6.57
N GLU A 89 -27.00 11.75 6.26
CA GLU A 89 -28.19 12.19 6.99
C GLU A 89 -29.52 11.96 6.24
N SER A 90 -29.54 11.31 5.06
CA SER A 90 -30.82 11.05 4.37
C SER A 90 -31.62 9.98 5.11
N GLU A 91 -32.57 10.40 5.95
CA GLU A 91 -33.65 9.57 6.47
C GLU A 91 -34.30 8.79 5.32
N THR A 92 -34.18 7.46 5.36
CA THR A 92 -34.92 6.59 4.46
C THR A 92 -36.37 6.53 4.95
N ASP A 93 -37.30 7.13 4.20
CA ASP A 93 -38.74 6.94 4.41
C ASP A 93 -39.13 5.53 3.97
N GLY A 94 -38.96 4.57 4.89
CA GLY A 94 -39.33 3.18 4.68
C GLY A 94 -40.84 3.00 4.88
N SER A 95 -41.58 2.81 3.79
CA SER A 95 -42.91 2.20 3.86
C SER A 95 -42.77 0.68 3.72
N ALA A 96 -43.02 -0.03 4.82
CA ALA A 96 -43.14 -1.48 4.90
C ALA A 96 -44.53 -1.97 4.42
#